data_AF-A0A245ZMG9-F1
#
_entry.id   AF-A0A245ZMG9-F1
#
_cell.length_a   1.000
_cell.length_b   1.000
_cell.length_c   1.000
_cell.angle_alpha   90.00
_cell.angle_beta   90.00
_cell.angle_gamma   90.00
#
_symmetry.space_group_name_H-M   'P 1'
#
loop_
_entity.id
_entity.type
_entity.pdbx_description
1 polymer ?
#
loop_
_entity_poly.entity_id
_entity_poly.type
_entity_poly.pdbx_seq_one_letter_code
_entity_poly.pdbx_strand_id
1 'polypeptide(L)'
;MTAPRMAHTLRENIERLSARAERQAEHAPVGDRIADAITRFAGSMRFVALHALLFGGWIAWNLGVIPGLAPFDPTFVVLAMGASVEAIFLSTFVLISQNRMAAAADRRGDLDLHISLLTEHELTRLAGMIERMAQKMGVSTDPEIDEIKRDVSPEEVLDALDEKSSN
;
A
#
# COMPACT_ATOMS: atom_id res chain seq x y z
N MET A 1 39.04 -0.33 -1.45
CA MET A 1 38.56 1.07 -1.54
C MET A 1 37.16 1.13 -2.20
N THR A 2 36.18 0.36 -1.72
CA THR A 2 34.92 0.07 -2.45
C THR A 2 33.66 0.64 -1.78
N ALA A 3 33.70 0.89 -0.47
CA ALA A 3 32.57 1.41 0.30
C ALA A 3 32.04 2.81 -0.13
N PRO A 4 32.88 3.79 -0.54
CA PRO A 4 32.39 5.14 -0.86
C PRO A 4 31.50 5.19 -2.12
N ARG A 5 31.76 4.29 -3.08
CA ARG A 5 31.07 4.26 -4.37
C ARG A 5 29.68 3.62 -4.28
N MET A 6 29.54 2.60 -3.42
CA MET A 6 28.26 1.91 -3.15
C MET A 6 27.28 2.81 -2.40
N ALA A 7 27.79 3.64 -1.47
CA ALA A 7 26.98 4.65 -0.79
C ALA A 7 26.47 5.74 -1.74
N HIS A 8 27.26 6.11 -2.76
CA HIS A 8 26.85 7.08 -3.78
C HIS A 8 25.75 6.53 -4.69
N THR A 9 25.90 5.31 -5.22
CA THR A 9 24.86 4.68 -6.09
C THR A 9 23.57 4.38 -5.35
N LEU A 10 23.62 4.00 -4.07
CA LEU A 10 22.42 3.81 -3.26
C LEU A 10 21.67 5.13 -3.06
N ARG A 11 22.40 6.22 -2.74
CA ARG A 11 21.80 7.56 -2.56
C ARG A 11 21.13 8.06 -3.84
N GLU A 12 21.82 7.91 -4.97
CA GLU A 12 21.29 8.31 -6.28
C GLU A 12 20.06 7.48 -6.68
N ASN A 13 20.04 6.19 -6.36
CA ASN A 13 18.86 5.35 -6.58
C ASN A 13 17.69 5.76 -5.66
N ILE A 14 17.94 6.07 -4.39
CA ILE A 14 16.92 6.56 -3.46
C ILE A 14 16.33 7.89 -3.97
N GLU A 15 17.17 8.83 -4.41
CA GLU A 15 16.74 10.12 -4.97
C GLU A 15 15.93 9.94 -6.25
N ARG A 16 16.32 9.00 -7.13
CA ARG A 16 15.54 8.68 -8.34
C ARG A 16 14.18 8.08 -8.00
N LEU A 17 14.11 7.21 -6.99
CA LEU A 17 12.85 6.61 -6.53
C LEU A 17 11.94 7.65 -5.87
N SER A 18 12.49 8.52 -5.02
CA SER A 18 11.72 9.59 -4.37
C SER A 18 11.19 10.59 -5.41
N ALA A 19 12.02 11.03 -6.35
CA ALA A 19 11.60 11.93 -7.42
C ALA A 19 10.52 11.32 -8.33
N ARG A 20 10.48 10.00 -8.47
CA ARG A 20 9.44 9.30 -9.25
C ARG A 20 8.11 9.25 -8.47
N ALA A 21 8.19 9.00 -7.16
CA ALA A 21 7.04 9.03 -6.27
C ALA A 21 6.42 10.44 -6.17
N GLU A 22 7.25 11.47 -6.09
CA GLU A 22 6.81 12.87 -6.07
C GLU A 22 6.07 13.25 -7.37
N ARG A 23 6.62 12.92 -8.54
CA ARG A 23 5.93 13.15 -9.83
C ARG A 23 4.59 12.42 -9.92
N GLN A 24 4.51 11.20 -9.41
CA GLN A 24 3.24 10.46 -9.35
C GLN A 24 2.22 11.14 -8.42
N ALA A 25 2.68 11.73 -7.31
CA ALA A 25 1.81 12.49 -6.42
C ALA A 25 1.37 13.84 -7.03
N GLU A 26 2.22 14.49 -7.80
CA GLU A 26 1.89 15.75 -8.51
C GLU A 26 0.84 15.56 -9.60
N HIS A 27 0.84 14.41 -10.26
CA HIS A 27 -0.15 14.06 -11.30
C HIS A 27 -1.42 13.40 -10.73
N ALA A 28 -1.54 13.26 -9.42
CA ALA A 28 -2.76 12.71 -8.82
C ALA A 28 -3.95 13.64 -9.10
N PRO A 29 -5.10 13.10 -9.53
CA PRO A 29 -6.34 13.87 -9.67
C PRO A 29 -6.64 14.69 -8.41
N VAL A 30 -7.18 15.90 -8.59
CA VAL A 30 -7.51 16.80 -7.47
C VAL A 30 -8.42 16.12 -6.45
N GLY A 31 -9.34 15.26 -6.92
CA GLY A 31 -10.21 14.46 -6.06
C GLY A 31 -9.45 13.52 -5.11
N ASP A 32 -8.40 12.86 -5.59
CA ASP A 32 -7.59 11.94 -4.78
C ASP A 32 -6.83 12.69 -3.68
N ARG A 33 -6.32 13.88 -4.00
CA ARG A 33 -5.63 14.73 -3.03
C ARG A 33 -6.55 15.18 -1.91
N ILE A 34 -7.80 15.51 -2.24
CA ILE A 34 -8.83 15.89 -1.27
C ILE A 34 -9.23 14.69 -0.42
N ALA A 35 -9.51 13.54 -1.04
CA ALA A 35 -9.86 12.31 -0.32
C ALA A 35 -8.77 11.92 0.70
N ASP A 36 -7.50 12.11 0.35
CA ASP A 36 -6.37 11.83 1.26
C ASP A 36 -6.22 12.82 2.38
N ALA A 37 -6.45 14.10 2.13
CA ALA A 37 -6.45 15.11 3.18
C ALA A 37 -7.57 14.80 4.19
N ILE A 38 -8.78 14.51 3.70
CA ILE A 38 -9.95 14.20 4.54
C ILE A 38 -9.71 12.89 5.30
N THR A 39 -9.25 11.83 4.64
CA THR A 39 -9.02 10.53 5.27
C THR A 39 -7.94 10.61 6.36
N ARG A 40 -6.83 11.32 6.10
CA ARG A 40 -5.78 11.54 7.12
C ARG A 40 -6.29 12.34 8.31
N PHE A 41 -7.15 13.32 8.08
CA PHE A 41 -7.76 14.09 9.17
C PHE A 41 -8.75 13.24 9.97
N ALA A 42 -9.67 12.54 9.30
CA ALA A 42 -10.68 11.68 9.89
C ALA A 42 -10.08 10.50 10.68
N GLY A 43 -8.95 9.96 10.21
CA GLY A 43 -8.20 8.91 10.91
C GLY A 43 -7.39 9.38 12.12
N SER A 44 -7.41 10.67 12.46
CA SER A 44 -6.61 11.23 13.56
C SER A 44 -7.35 11.23 14.90
N MET A 45 -6.62 11.05 16.01
CA MET A 45 -7.21 11.13 17.36
C MET A 45 -7.77 12.55 17.68
N ARG A 46 -7.22 13.58 17.03
CA ARG A 46 -7.73 14.96 17.14
C ARG A 46 -9.14 15.09 16.59
N PHE A 47 -9.45 14.41 15.49
CA PHE A 47 -10.79 14.39 14.91
C PHE A 47 -11.81 13.76 15.86
N VAL A 48 -11.45 12.63 16.49
CA VAL A 48 -12.28 11.95 17.49
C VAL A 48 -12.55 12.86 18.69
N ALA A 49 -11.51 13.51 19.23
CA ALA A 49 -11.67 14.44 20.35
C ALA A 49 -12.55 15.64 19.99
N LEU A 50 -12.38 16.21 18.79
CA LEU A 50 -13.22 17.30 18.30
C LEU A 50 -14.70 16.89 18.21
N HIS A 51 -14.98 15.71 17.66
CA HIS A 51 -16.35 15.19 17.56
C HIS A 51 -16.96 14.89 18.93
N ALA A 52 -16.17 14.31 19.85
CA ALA A 52 -16.62 14.05 21.20
C ALA A 52 -17.00 15.35 21.93
N LEU A 53 -16.21 16.41 21.77
CA LEU A 53 -16.51 17.73 22.34
C LEU A 53 -17.71 18.39 21.65
N LEU A 54 -17.82 18.29 20.32
CA LEU A 54 -18.92 18.88 19.56
C LEU A 54 -20.25 18.20 19.90
N PHE A 55 -20.32 16.88 19.81
CA PHE A 55 -21.53 16.12 20.16
C PHE A 55 -21.83 16.20 21.65
N GLY A 56 -20.82 16.09 22.52
CA GLY A 56 -21.00 16.23 23.96
C GLY A 56 -21.52 17.61 24.35
N GLY A 57 -20.98 18.68 23.75
CA GLY A 57 -21.45 20.05 23.94
C GLY A 57 -22.88 20.26 23.42
N TRP A 58 -23.20 19.73 22.25
CA TRP A 58 -24.57 19.78 21.70
C TRP A 58 -25.57 19.05 22.60
N ILE A 59 -25.20 17.87 23.10
CA ILE A 59 -26.04 17.10 24.02
C ILE A 59 -26.24 17.87 25.33
N ALA A 60 -25.17 18.40 25.92
CA ALA A 60 -25.25 19.15 27.17
C ALA A 60 -26.11 20.43 27.06
N TRP A 61 -26.02 21.15 25.93
CA TRP A 61 -26.90 22.28 25.64
C TRP A 61 -28.36 21.80 25.62
N ASN A 62 -28.68 20.79 24.81
CA ASN A 62 -30.07 20.37 24.58
C ASN A 62 -30.69 19.59 25.74
N LEU A 63 -29.90 19.08 26.68
CA LEU A 63 -30.39 18.55 27.97
C LEU A 63 -30.81 19.66 28.96
N GLY A 64 -30.59 20.93 28.64
CA GLY A 64 -30.92 22.05 29.52
C GLY A 64 -29.98 22.20 30.72
N VAL A 65 -28.77 21.64 30.65
CA VAL A 65 -27.74 21.78 31.70
C VAL A 65 -27.22 23.21 31.79
N ILE A 66 -27.35 24.00 30.70
CA ILE A 66 -26.87 25.38 30.63
C ILE A 66 -28.01 26.33 31.00
N PRO A 67 -27.94 27.05 32.14
CA PRO A 67 -28.99 27.96 32.57
C PRO A 67 -29.18 29.11 31.56
N GLY A 68 -30.42 29.36 31.13
CA GLY A 68 -30.78 30.49 30.28
C GLY A 68 -30.79 30.23 28.76
N LEU A 69 -30.42 29.02 28.32
CA LEU A 69 -30.51 28.61 26.91
C LEU A 69 -31.68 27.64 26.72
N ALA A 70 -32.60 27.97 25.80
CA ALA A 70 -33.65 27.05 25.39
C ALA A 70 -33.05 25.88 24.60
N PRO A 71 -33.53 24.64 24.80
CA PRO A 71 -33.15 23.51 23.96
C PRO A 71 -33.50 23.80 22.49
N PHE A 72 -32.51 23.69 21.60
CA PHE A 72 -32.64 23.94 20.17
C PHE A 72 -33.09 22.69 19.40
N ASP A 73 -32.60 21.53 19.79
CA ASP A 73 -32.82 20.21 19.19
C ASP A 73 -33.22 19.20 20.31
N PRO A 74 -34.44 19.31 20.89
CA PRO A 74 -34.84 18.53 22.07
C PRO A 74 -34.96 17.03 21.79
N THR A 75 -35.21 16.65 20.53
CA THR A 75 -35.34 15.25 20.09
C THR A 75 -34.06 14.70 19.48
N PHE A 76 -33.00 15.52 19.39
CA PHE A 76 -31.71 15.19 18.77
C PHE A 76 -31.79 14.78 17.28
N VAL A 77 -32.90 15.09 16.61
CA VAL A 77 -33.12 14.70 15.20
C VAL A 77 -32.18 15.48 14.29
N VAL A 78 -31.93 16.76 14.57
CA VAL A 78 -31.03 17.58 13.74
C VAL A 78 -29.60 17.07 13.86
N LEU A 79 -29.13 16.79 15.08
CA LEU A 79 -27.83 16.17 15.31
C LEU A 79 -27.71 14.82 14.59
N ALA A 80 -28.70 13.95 14.74
CA ALA A 80 -28.68 12.62 14.14
C ALA A 80 -28.65 12.66 12.60
N MET A 81 -29.46 13.54 11.98
CA MET A 81 -29.47 13.71 10.53
C MET A 81 -28.15 14.26 10.01
N GLY A 82 -27.60 15.29 10.65
CA GLY A 82 -26.31 15.87 10.29
C GLY A 82 -25.17 14.85 10.40
N ALA A 83 -25.08 14.16 11.54
CA ALA A 83 -24.07 13.11 11.75
C ALA A 83 -24.20 11.96 10.75
N SER A 84 -25.42 11.57 10.37
CA SER A 84 -25.65 10.51 9.37
C SER A 84 -25.15 10.90 7.99
N VAL A 85 -25.44 12.13 7.55
CA VAL A 85 -24.95 12.65 6.27
C VAL A 85 -23.41 12.72 6.29
N GLU A 86 -22.84 13.27 7.35
CA GLU A 86 -21.38 13.33 7.53
C GLU A 86 -20.73 11.94 7.47
N ALA A 87 -21.30 10.95 8.16
CA ALA A 87 -20.80 9.58 8.16
C ALA A 87 -20.79 8.93 6.76
N ILE A 88 -21.80 9.19 5.93
CA ILE A 88 -21.85 8.70 4.54
C ILE A 88 -20.72 9.30 3.70
N PHE A 89 -20.48 10.62 3.81
CA PHE A 89 -19.38 11.29 3.11
C PHE A 89 -18.02 10.75 3.57
N LEU A 90 -17.79 10.65 4.88
CA LEU A 90 -16.56 10.11 5.44
C LEU A 90 -16.31 8.67 4.99
N SER A 91 -17.32 7.81 5.06
CA SER A 91 -17.24 6.42 4.61
C SER A 91 -16.87 6.33 3.12
N THR A 92 -17.46 7.19 2.29
CA THR A 92 -17.15 7.24 0.85
C THR A 92 -15.70 7.69 0.60
N PHE A 93 -15.21 8.71 1.31
CA PHE A 93 -13.81 9.14 1.20
C PHE A 93 -12.84 8.07 1.68
N VAL A 94 -13.17 7.38 2.77
CA VAL A 94 -12.40 6.23 3.27
C VAL A 94 -12.36 5.12 2.22
N LEU A 95 -13.50 4.79 1.60
CA LEU A 95 -13.57 3.76 0.56
C LEU A 95 -12.74 4.12 -0.68
N ILE A 96 -12.79 5.38 -1.12
CA ILE A 96 -11.94 5.87 -2.22
C ILE A 96 -10.46 5.70 -1.87
N SER A 97 -10.06 6.11 -0.66
CA SER A 97 -8.68 5.95 -0.20
C SER A 97 -8.29 4.47 -0.09
N GLN A 98 -9.19 3.60 0.37
CA GLN A 98 -8.97 2.16 0.47
C GLN A 98 -8.79 1.52 -0.90
N ASN A 99 -9.68 1.81 -1.86
CA ASN A 99 -9.58 1.31 -3.24
C ASN A 99 -8.25 1.71 -3.88
N ARG A 100 -7.79 2.94 -3.64
CA ARG A 100 -6.51 3.41 -4.16
C ARG A 100 -5.32 2.72 -3.51
N MET A 101 -5.37 2.47 -2.19
CA MET A 101 -4.34 1.70 -1.49
C MET A 101 -4.30 0.24 -1.97
N ALA A 102 -5.46 -0.38 -2.17
CA ALA A 102 -5.57 -1.74 -2.72
C ALA A 102 -4.94 -1.82 -4.12
N ALA A 103 -5.32 -0.93 -5.04
CA ALA A 103 -4.73 -0.87 -6.38
C ALA A 103 -3.22 -0.56 -6.40
N ALA A 104 -2.70 0.09 -5.35
CA ALA A 104 -1.26 0.27 -5.19
C ALA A 104 -0.57 -0.98 -4.60
N ALA A 105 -1.24 -1.71 -3.72
CA ALA A 105 -0.76 -2.97 -3.16
C ALA A 105 -0.72 -4.06 -4.23
N ASP A 106 -1.77 -4.20 -5.05
CA ASP A 106 -1.84 -5.18 -6.14
C ASP A 106 -0.68 -4.98 -7.12
N ARG A 107 -0.46 -3.73 -7.59
CA ARG A 107 0.67 -3.40 -8.46
C ARG A 107 2.04 -3.70 -7.86
N ARG A 108 2.19 -3.59 -6.53
CA ARG A 108 3.44 -3.98 -5.85
C ARG A 108 3.59 -5.49 -5.83
N GLY A 109 2.49 -6.22 -5.60
CA GLY A 109 2.46 -7.69 -5.67
C GLY A 109 2.92 -8.20 -7.03
N ASP A 110 2.38 -7.66 -8.13
CA ASP A 110 2.77 -8.03 -9.49
C ASP A 110 4.26 -7.77 -9.78
N LEU A 111 4.78 -6.63 -9.32
CA LEU A 111 6.19 -6.28 -9.46
C LEU A 111 7.10 -7.22 -8.65
N ASP A 112 6.72 -7.53 -7.41
CA ASP A 112 7.48 -8.43 -6.55
C ASP A 112 7.51 -9.86 -7.12
N LEU A 113 6.40 -10.32 -7.71
CA LEU A 113 6.35 -11.59 -8.44
C LEU A 113 7.32 -11.60 -9.63
N HIS A 114 7.27 -10.57 -10.49
CA HIS A 114 8.18 -10.47 -11.63
C HIS A 114 9.66 -10.41 -11.22
N ILE A 115 9.99 -9.66 -10.15
CA ILE A 115 11.35 -9.60 -9.62
C ILE A 115 11.80 -10.98 -9.12
N SER A 116 10.91 -11.71 -8.46
CA SER A 116 11.20 -13.05 -7.95
C SER A 116 11.49 -14.02 -9.10
N LEU A 117 10.62 -14.05 -10.12
CA LEU A 117 10.79 -14.89 -11.32
C LEU A 117 12.07 -14.54 -12.10
N LEU A 118 12.39 -13.24 -12.24
CA LEU A 118 13.63 -12.81 -12.88
C LEU A 118 14.86 -13.23 -12.06
N THR A 119 14.81 -13.08 -10.74
CA THR A 119 15.89 -13.48 -9.83
C THR A 119 16.14 -14.97 -9.92
N GLU A 120 15.08 -15.76 -9.96
CA GLU A 120 15.13 -17.20 -10.12
C GLU A 120 15.73 -17.61 -11.47
N HIS A 121 15.30 -16.97 -12.57
CA HIS A 121 15.89 -17.18 -13.89
C HIS A 121 17.40 -16.89 -13.91
N GLU A 122 17.83 -15.77 -13.33
CA GLU A 122 19.26 -15.42 -13.25
C GLU A 122 20.04 -16.35 -12.33
N LEU A 123 19.43 -16.83 -11.23
CA LEU A 123 20.05 -17.79 -10.32
C LEU A 123 20.29 -19.14 -11.03
N THR A 124 19.31 -19.64 -11.78
CA THR A 124 19.45 -20.84 -12.61
C THR A 124 20.54 -20.67 -13.67
N ARG A 125 20.61 -19.48 -14.28
CA ARG A 125 21.65 -19.15 -15.26
C ARG A 125 23.05 -19.11 -14.63
N LEU A 126 23.17 -18.56 -13.42
CA LEU A 126 24.39 -18.55 -12.62
C LEU A 126 24.80 -19.97 -12.22
N ALA A 127 23.87 -20.80 -11.76
CA ALA A 127 24.12 -22.20 -11.44
C ALA A 127 24.68 -22.95 -12.66
N GLY A 128 24.07 -22.79 -13.84
CA GLY A 128 24.56 -23.38 -15.08
C GLY A 128 25.93 -22.83 -15.52
N MET A 129 26.26 -21.58 -15.21
CA MET A 129 27.62 -21.04 -15.43
C MET A 129 28.64 -21.67 -14.48
N ILE A 130 28.32 -21.80 -13.19
CA ILE A 130 29.19 -22.39 -12.16
C ILE A 130 29.49 -23.85 -12.50
N GLU A 131 28.49 -24.61 -12.92
CA GLU A 131 28.66 -26.00 -13.32
C GLU A 131 29.59 -26.15 -14.53
N ARG A 132 29.42 -25.32 -15.57
CA ARG A 132 30.33 -25.31 -16.73
C ARG A 132 31.77 -25.00 -16.31
N MET A 133 31.97 -24.18 -15.29
CA MET A 133 33.29 -23.92 -14.71
C MET A 133 33.81 -25.14 -13.92
N ALA A 134 32.98 -25.77 -13.09
CA ALA A 134 33.34 -26.96 -12.32
C ALA A 134 33.76 -28.13 -13.22
N GLN A 135 33.00 -28.38 -14.30
CA GLN A 135 33.34 -29.38 -15.32
C GLN A 135 34.70 -29.10 -15.97
N LYS A 136 34.99 -27.83 -16.33
CA LYS A 136 36.31 -27.45 -16.88
C LYS A 136 37.45 -27.63 -15.88
N MET A 137 37.19 -27.51 -14.58
CA MET A 137 38.18 -27.70 -13.52
C MET A 137 38.32 -29.17 -13.07
N GLY A 138 37.54 -30.10 -13.63
CA GLY A 138 37.56 -31.52 -13.25
C GLY A 138 36.99 -31.77 -11.85
N VAL A 139 36.19 -30.85 -11.32
CA VAL A 139 35.55 -30.97 -10.00
C VAL A 139 34.16 -31.57 -10.22
N SER A 140 33.87 -32.67 -9.51
CA SER A 140 32.54 -33.28 -9.47
C SER A 140 31.55 -32.32 -8.80
N THR A 141 30.52 -31.89 -9.51
CA THR A 141 29.34 -31.23 -8.93
C THR A 141 28.39 -32.26 -8.32
N ASP A 142 27.77 -31.92 -7.20
CA ASP A 142 26.82 -32.79 -6.47
C ASP A 142 25.54 -33.00 -7.32
N PRO A 143 24.91 -34.20 -7.31
CA PRO A 143 23.69 -34.49 -8.08
C PRO A 143 22.48 -33.61 -7.72
N GLU A 144 22.50 -32.99 -6.55
CA GLU A 144 21.45 -32.09 -6.03
C GLU A 144 21.28 -30.82 -6.89
N ILE A 145 22.31 -30.42 -7.65
CA ILE A 145 22.26 -29.26 -8.56
C ILE A 145 21.40 -29.54 -9.82
N ASP A 146 21.26 -30.80 -10.24
CA ASP A 146 20.42 -31.15 -11.40
C ASP A 146 18.91 -31.13 -11.07
N GLU A 147 18.54 -31.23 -9.80
CA GLU A 147 17.15 -31.15 -9.33
C GLU A 147 16.65 -29.69 -9.31
N ILE A 148 17.48 -28.74 -8.88
CA ILE A 148 17.19 -27.29 -8.88
C ILE A 148 16.88 -26.76 -10.31
N LYS A 149 17.47 -27.36 -11.35
CA LYS A 149 17.22 -26.97 -12.76
C LYS A 149 15.88 -27.43 -13.31
N ARG A 150 15.25 -28.43 -12.70
CA ARG A 150 14.02 -29.03 -13.21
C ARG A 150 12.77 -28.32 -12.73
N ASP A 151 12.82 -27.62 -11.61
CA ASP A 151 11.60 -27.20 -10.91
C ASP A 151 11.06 -25.82 -11.26
N VAL A 152 11.77 -25.01 -12.07
CA VAL A 152 11.30 -23.62 -12.27
C VAL A 152 11.54 -23.09 -13.66
N SER A 153 10.60 -23.37 -14.56
CA SER A 153 10.40 -22.52 -15.72
C SER A 153 9.46 -21.37 -15.29
N PRO A 154 9.87 -20.09 -15.42
CA PRO A 154 9.02 -18.95 -15.07
C PRO A 154 7.71 -18.91 -15.86
N GLU A 155 7.70 -19.47 -17.06
CA GLU A 155 6.55 -19.55 -17.97
C GLU A 155 5.47 -20.48 -17.40
N GLU A 156 5.83 -21.68 -16.88
CA GLU A 156 4.86 -22.60 -16.27
C GLU A 156 4.24 -22.04 -14.98
N VAL A 157 4.99 -21.25 -14.20
CA VAL A 157 4.45 -20.59 -12.99
C VAL A 157 3.46 -19.49 -13.37
N LEU A 158 3.76 -18.68 -14.39
CA LEU A 158 2.88 -17.63 -14.88
C LEU A 158 1.59 -18.21 -15.49
N ASP A 159 1.71 -19.24 -16.33
CA ASP A 159 0.56 -19.93 -16.93
C ASP A 159 -0.36 -20.56 -15.87
N ALA A 160 0.21 -21.14 -14.81
CA ALA A 160 -0.54 -21.71 -13.69
C ALA A 160 -1.27 -20.65 -12.84
N LEU A 161 -0.75 -19.42 -12.76
CA LEU A 161 -1.41 -18.32 -12.04
C LEU A 161 -2.56 -17.71 -12.86
N ASP A 162 -2.42 -17.63 -14.18
CA ASP A 162 -3.46 -17.14 -15.09
C ASP A 162 -4.66 -18.09 -15.19
N GLU A 163 -4.43 -19.40 -15.21
CA GLU A 163 -5.50 -20.42 -15.16
C GLU A 163 -6.33 -20.32 -13.87
N LYS A 164 -5.68 -20.02 -12.74
CA LYS A 164 -6.33 -19.96 -11.43
C LYS A 164 -7.09 -18.65 -11.18
N SER A 165 -6.79 -17.61 -11.94
CA SER A 165 -7.45 -16.29 -11.86
C SER A 165 -8.68 -16.18 -12.77
N SER A 166 -8.84 -17.11 -13.72
CA SER A 166 -9.96 -17.17 -14.68
C SER A 166 -11.10 -18.14 -14.28
N ASN A 167 -11.05 -18.73 -13.08
CA ASN A 167 -12.05 -19.66 -12.54
C ASN A 167 -12.57 -19.16 -11.18
#